data_AF-A0A8H8DKX7-F1
#
_entry.id   AF-A0A8H8DKX7-F1
#
_cell.length_a   1.000
_cell.length_b   1.000
_cell.length_c   1.000
_cell.angle_alpha   90.00
_cell.angle_beta   90.00
_cell.angle_gamma   90.00
#
_symmetry.space_group_name_H-M   'P 1'
#
loop_
_entity.id
_entity.type
_entity.pdbx_description
1 polymer ?
#
loop_
_entity_poly.entity_id
_entity_poly.type
_entity_poly.pdbx_seq_one_letter_code
_entity_poly.pdbx_strand_id
1 'polypeptide(L)'
;ARPNDVCGVGVAYGARIAGERLISDWPTDSDEAAAFTWYMDKNDIYSSSWGPGDDGTAVEGPGLLTQRALAEGTARGRGGRGSIYVFAAGNGRAVEDNCNFDGYANSPYTISIGAITKEGVQAYYSEECSAILAVTFSSGQGHFISTTDVGNTCTKEHSGTSAAAPLAAGVVALMLQVRPELTWRDVQHLIVEKAVVTDISDASWETNGSGRRVSHRYGFGMMDAAALVEGARRHALVPRPQLVHHAEKKACNAEIPLADDELLRVRHAVDAAAVESLTYLESVQVAVWIAHPFRGRLRIELESPSGTRSVLATERATDNSTEGYSGWKFTTVLHWGEDPVGDWFLSVVDGGGGGPPRGPAGGRPKPGVLQAWKLTFFGTCSARDAETLANGSSTCGSRKAAGEASPGAAASGRILAYVLAASLVPFAAVLLCVGRRWSTLFRRRPRGIALGGRAGSEDIGLVDRALGFRDPRAKGFRPVRGSEWSLQIPKRTASLEEVVTPLEPDREEIYRTPRTPASLAPPAPAAAAAAAGPAAGRPQPLSQPRPPPAAAVANAAHAAVASGGRHSFENPMIRSRSMTELRLLADGPESPARGPTVRKSGSTFFPLD
;
A
#
# COMPACT_ATOMS: atom_id res chain seq x y z
N ALA A 1 -19.46 -7.85 19.27
CA ALA A 1 -19.85 -8.03 20.68
C ALA A 1 -20.30 -6.68 21.25
N ARG A 2 -21.54 -6.60 21.78
CA ARG A 2 -22.09 -5.46 22.54
C ARG A 2 -21.86 -5.70 24.04
N PRO A 3 -21.99 -4.70 24.92
CA PRO A 3 -21.99 -4.96 26.37
C PRO A 3 -23.13 -5.92 26.72
N ASN A 4 -22.80 -7.18 27.01
CA ASN A 4 -23.79 -8.26 27.21
C ASN A 4 -23.27 -9.39 28.11
N ASP A 5 -22.28 -9.12 28.97
CA ASP A 5 -21.65 -10.07 29.89
C ASP A 5 -21.02 -11.32 29.25
N VAL A 6 -20.77 -11.31 27.93
CA VAL A 6 -20.14 -12.43 27.19
C VAL A 6 -18.82 -11.98 26.56
N CYS A 7 -17.74 -12.73 26.81
CA CYS A 7 -16.38 -12.50 26.30
C CYS A 7 -15.82 -11.10 26.59
N GLY A 8 -15.99 -10.17 25.66
CA GLY A 8 -15.40 -8.84 25.63
C GLY A 8 -16.18 -7.90 24.71
N VAL A 9 -15.59 -6.77 24.33
CA VAL A 9 -16.26 -5.73 23.54
C VAL A 9 -15.45 -5.44 22.28
N GLY A 10 -16.13 -5.35 21.13
CA GLY A 10 -15.47 -4.97 19.89
C GLY A 10 -15.20 -3.46 19.85
N VAL A 11 -14.16 -3.03 19.12
CA VAL A 11 -13.80 -1.60 18.95
C VAL A 11 -15.02 -0.77 18.53
N ALA A 12 -15.74 -1.22 17.50
CA ALA A 12 -17.00 -0.64 17.05
C ALA A 12 -18.19 -1.55 17.41
N TYR A 13 -18.47 -1.74 18.70
CA TYR A 13 -19.53 -2.66 19.18
C TYR A 13 -20.95 -2.35 18.68
N GLY A 14 -21.19 -1.14 18.18
CA GLY A 14 -22.45 -0.73 17.57
C GLY A 14 -22.58 -1.07 16.07
N ALA A 15 -21.46 -1.41 15.41
CA ALA A 15 -21.44 -1.74 13.99
C ALA A 15 -22.15 -3.07 13.69
N ARG A 16 -22.54 -3.25 12.43
CA ARG A 16 -22.98 -4.54 11.90
C ARG A 16 -21.77 -5.25 11.30
N ILE A 17 -21.76 -6.58 11.38
CA ILE A 17 -20.69 -7.42 10.84
C ILE A 17 -21.33 -8.41 9.88
N ALA A 18 -20.78 -8.52 8.67
CA ALA A 18 -21.04 -9.61 7.75
C ALA A 18 -19.79 -10.50 7.69
N GLY A 19 -19.99 -11.81 7.51
CA GLY A 19 -18.90 -12.77 7.36
C GLY A 19 -18.94 -13.39 5.98
N GLU A 20 -17.82 -13.33 5.27
CA GLU A 20 -17.63 -13.98 3.98
C GLU A 20 -16.65 -15.14 4.12
N ARG A 21 -17.11 -16.34 3.79
CA ARG A 21 -16.33 -17.57 3.90
C ARG A 21 -15.57 -17.82 2.59
N LEU A 22 -14.38 -17.26 2.48
CA LEU A 22 -13.49 -17.42 1.33
C LEU A 22 -12.43 -18.51 1.57
N ILE A 23 -11.57 -18.31 2.58
CA ILE A 23 -10.34 -19.08 2.82
C ILE A 23 -10.53 -20.44 3.52
N SER A 24 -11.74 -21.01 3.47
CA SER A 24 -11.95 -22.38 3.97
C SER A 24 -11.54 -23.46 2.97
N ASP A 25 -11.25 -23.06 1.73
CA ASP A 25 -10.64 -23.84 0.66
C ASP A 25 -9.73 -22.88 -0.13
N TRP A 26 -9.03 -23.39 -1.15
CA TRP A 26 -8.18 -22.57 -2.02
C TRP A 26 -9.04 -21.73 -2.97
N PRO A 27 -9.10 -20.40 -2.79
CA PRO A 27 -9.92 -19.55 -3.63
C PRO A 27 -9.28 -19.38 -5.02
N THR A 28 -10.12 -19.30 -6.05
CA THR A 28 -9.68 -18.86 -7.38
C THR A 28 -9.64 -17.33 -7.46
N ASP A 29 -8.94 -16.78 -8.46
CA ASP A 29 -8.99 -15.33 -8.76
C ASP A 29 -10.44 -14.81 -8.91
N SER A 30 -11.34 -15.62 -9.47
CA SER A 30 -12.76 -15.24 -9.55
C SER A 30 -13.48 -15.24 -8.20
N ASP A 31 -13.14 -16.16 -7.28
CA ASP A 31 -13.74 -16.21 -5.94
C ASP A 31 -13.29 -15.00 -5.11
N GLU A 32 -12.01 -14.68 -5.16
CA GLU A 32 -11.45 -13.48 -4.52
C GLU A 32 -12.06 -12.19 -5.09
N ALA A 33 -12.15 -12.06 -6.41
CA ALA A 33 -12.74 -10.91 -7.07
C ALA A 33 -14.21 -10.72 -6.67
N ALA A 34 -14.98 -11.81 -6.61
CA ALA A 34 -16.35 -11.80 -6.14
C ALA A 34 -16.42 -11.34 -4.67
N ALA A 35 -15.50 -11.78 -3.83
CA ALA A 35 -15.46 -11.41 -2.41
C ALA A 35 -15.25 -9.91 -2.20
N PHE A 36 -14.28 -9.30 -2.89
CA PHE A 36 -14.04 -7.85 -2.73
C PHE A 36 -15.18 -6.96 -3.24
N THR A 37 -16.06 -7.48 -4.09
CA THR A 37 -17.22 -6.75 -4.61
C THR A 37 -18.54 -7.18 -3.97
N TRP A 38 -18.50 -8.20 -3.10
CA TRP A 38 -19.69 -8.77 -2.48
C TRP A 38 -20.40 -7.74 -1.61
N TYR A 39 -21.64 -7.42 -1.97
CA TYR A 39 -22.48 -6.39 -1.34
C TYR A 39 -21.76 -5.06 -1.08
N MET A 40 -20.97 -4.56 -2.04
CA MET A 40 -20.28 -3.26 -1.90
C MET A 40 -21.21 -2.04 -1.75
N ASP A 41 -22.52 -2.21 -1.92
CA ASP A 41 -23.56 -1.25 -1.58
C ASP A 41 -23.95 -1.23 -0.09
N LYS A 42 -23.60 -2.29 0.66
CA LYS A 42 -23.93 -2.47 2.09
C LYS A 42 -22.69 -2.64 2.97
N ASN A 43 -21.65 -3.26 2.46
CA ASN A 43 -20.39 -3.47 3.15
C ASN A 43 -19.51 -2.23 2.96
N ASP A 44 -19.29 -1.51 4.06
CA ASP A 44 -18.42 -0.33 4.04
C ASP A 44 -16.93 -0.69 4.09
N ILE A 45 -16.59 -1.68 4.92
CA ILE A 45 -15.21 -2.03 5.26
C ILE A 45 -15.05 -3.55 5.10
N TYR A 46 -14.00 -3.95 4.41
CA TYR A 46 -13.57 -5.33 4.21
C TYR A 46 -12.28 -5.53 4.99
N SER A 47 -12.28 -6.44 5.95
CA SER A 47 -11.11 -6.75 6.78
C SER A 47 -10.58 -8.12 6.40
N SER A 48 -9.40 -8.16 5.81
CA SER A 48 -8.76 -9.37 5.30
C SER A 48 -7.43 -9.61 6.01
N SER A 49 -7.14 -10.86 6.31
CA SER A 49 -5.93 -11.27 7.03
C SER A 49 -5.43 -12.60 6.49
N TRP A 50 -5.27 -12.60 5.17
CA TRP A 50 -4.84 -13.70 4.33
C TRP A 50 -4.08 -13.09 3.14
N GLY A 51 -3.28 -13.92 2.48
CA GLY A 51 -2.42 -13.54 1.37
C GLY A 51 -1.60 -14.77 0.94
N PRO A 52 -0.50 -14.58 0.19
CA PRO A 52 0.48 -15.61 -0.07
C PRO A 52 1.08 -16.19 1.23
N GLY A 53 1.89 -17.25 1.10
CA GLY A 53 2.60 -17.80 2.25
C GLY A 53 3.68 -16.84 2.77
N ASP A 54 3.63 -16.55 4.07
CA ASP A 54 4.61 -15.72 4.82
C ASP A 54 5.94 -16.48 5.07
N ASP A 55 6.51 -17.11 4.02
CA ASP A 55 7.65 -18.03 4.11
C ASP A 55 9.02 -17.41 3.74
N GLY A 56 9.03 -16.10 3.42
CA GLY A 56 10.23 -15.40 2.97
C GLY A 56 10.63 -15.72 1.52
N THR A 57 9.79 -16.43 0.77
CA THR A 57 10.09 -16.84 -0.62
C THR A 57 8.99 -16.47 -1.61
N ALA A 58 7.74 -16.44 -1.18
CA ALA A 58 6.60 -16.09 -2.02
C ALA A 58 6.75 -14.68 -2.64
N VAL A 59 6.33 -14.55 -3.90
CA VAL A 59 6.12 -13.26 -4.59
C VAL A 59 4.85 -13.45 -5.42
N GLU A 60 3.72 -13.12 -4.82
CA GLU A 60 2.41 -13.43 -5.36
C GLU A 60 1.42 -12.34 -4.97
N GLY A 61 0.37 -12.16 -5.76
CA GLY A 61 -0.64 -11.15 -5.51
C GLY A 61 -1.92 -11.46 -6.26
N PRO A 62 -2.90 -10.55 -6.18
CA PRO A 62 -4.19 -10.74 -6.80
C PRO A 62 -4.05 -10.99 -8.30
N GLY A 63 -4.82 -11.94 -8.82
CA GLY A 63 -4.98 -12.13 -10.26
C GLY A 63 -5.69 -10.94 -10.92
N LEU A 64 -5.89 -11.02 -12.24
CA LEU A 64 -6.41 -9.89 -13.01
C LEU A 64 -7.84 -9.52 -12.59
N LEU A 65 -8.68 -10.50 -12.27
CA LEU A 65 -10.05 -10.24 -11.83
C LEU A 65 -10.05 -9.57 -10.46
N THR A 66 -9.23 -10.06 -9.53
CA THR A 66 -9.13 -9.48 -8.19
C THR A 66 -8.55 -8.07 -8.21
N GLN A 67 -7.53 -7.80 -9.04
CA GLN A 67 -7.01 -6.44 -9.23
C GLN A 67 -8.10 -5.48 -9.74
N ARG A 68 -8.95 -5.93 -10.68
CA ARG A 68 -10.08 -5.14 -11.17
C ARG A 68 -11.16 -4.96 -10.11
N ALA A 69 -11.43 -5.98 -9.30
CA ALA A 69 -12.40 -5.93 -8.22
C ALA A 69 -12.01 -4.89 -7.14
N LEU A 70 -10.73 -4.83 -6.75
CA LEU A 70 -10.23 -3.80 -5.83
C LEU A 70 -10.37 -2.39 -6.40
N ALA A 71 -10.03 -2.19 -7.68
CA ALA A 71 -10.19 -0.91 -8.36
C ALA A 71 -11.68 -0.53 -8.51
N GLU A 72 -12.55 -1.49 -8.85
CA GLU A 72 -13.99 -1.26 -8.97
C GLU A 72 -14.61 -0.93 -7.61
N GLY A 73 -14.26 -1.66 -6.56
CA GLY A 73 -14.78 -1.42 -5.22
C GLY A 73 -14.38 -0.06 -4.66
N THR A 74 -13.13 0.36 -4.85
CA THR A 74 -12.68 1.73 -4.47
C THR A 74 -13.31 2.82 -5.33
N ALA A 75 -13.71 2.53 -6.57
CA ALA A 75 -14.40 3.48 -7.44
C ALA A 75 -15.91 3.58 -7.18
N ARG A 76 -16.59 2.45 -6.91
CA ARG A 76 -18.07 2.35 -6.94
C ARG A 76 -18.70 1.99 -5.60
N GLY A 77 -17.97 1.32 -4.71
CA GLY A 77 -18.46 0.93 -3.39
C GLY A 77 -18.97 2.11 -2.57
N ARG A 78 -19.86 1.84 -1.61
CA ARG A 78 -20.41 2.85 -0.69
C ARG A 78 -21.05 4.06 -1.41
N GLY A 79 -21.67 3.81 -2.56
CA GLY A 79 -22.30 4.84 -3.39
C GLY A 79 -21.27 5.79 -4.05
N GLY A 80 -20.15 5.26 -4.51
CA GLY A 80 -19.07 6.04 -5.14
C GLY A 80 -18.11 6.74 -4.16
N ARG A 81 -18.17 6.39 -2.87
CA ARG A 81 -17.15 6.79 -1.86
C ARG A 81 -15.98 5.82 -1.81
N GLY A 82 -16.16 4.62 -2.36
CA GLY A 82 -15.21 3.54 -2.42
C GLY A 82 -15.25 2.66 -1.17
N SER A 83 -15.28 1.34 -1.40
CA SER A 83 -15.04 0.33 -0.38
C SER A 83 -13.69 0.55 0.29
N ILE A 84 -13.61 0.28 1.59
CA ILE A 84 -12.35 0.37 2.35
C ILE A 84 -11.83 -1.04 2.61
N TYR A 85 -10.69 -1.36 2.04
CA TYR A 85 -10.02 -2.66 2.22
C TYR A 85 -8.92 -2.52 3.25
N VAL A 86 -9.03 -3.22 4.39
CA VAL A 86 -8.02 -3.28 5.44
C VAL A 86 -7.34 -4.65 5.38
N PHE A 87 -6.01 -4.66 5.30
CA PHE A 87 -5.21 -5.87 5.16
C PHE A 87 -4.19 -5.97 6.29
N ALA A 88 -4.01 -7.18 6.81
CA ALA A 88 -2.87 -7.51 7.65
C ALA A 88 -1.60 -7.48 6.79
N ALA A 89 -0.50 -6.93 7.32
CA ALA A 89 0.74 -6.82 6.58
C ALA A 89 1.47 -8.16 6.36
N GLY A 90 1.24 -9.18 7.20
CA GLY A 90 1.97 -10.47 7.14
C GLY A 90 2.70 -10.82 8.43
N ASN A 91 3.09 -12.09 8.59
CA ASN A 91 3.70 -12.65 9.81
C ASN A 91 5.10 -13.28 9.58
N GLY A 92 5.69 -13.06 8.41
CA GLY A 92 6.92 -13.70 7.93
C GLY A 92 8.22 -13.05 8.37
N ARG A 93 8.21 -12.04 9.25
CA ARG A 93 9.45 -11.31 9.62
C ARG A 93 10.56 -12.24 10.15
N ALA A 94 10.20 -13.27 10.91
CA ALA A 94 11.18 -14.19 11.49
C ALA A 94 11.97 -15.00 10.44
N VAL A 95 11.47 -15.06 9.21
CA VAL A 95 12.12 -15.66 8.04
C VAL A 95 12.51 -14.60 7.00
N GLU A 96 12.70 -13.36 7.46
CA GLU A 96 13.13 -12.20 6.65
C GLU A 96 12.12 -11.81 5.54
N ASP A 97 10.84 -12.16 5.69
CA ASP A 97 9.85 -11.75 4.70
C ASP A 97 9.53 -10.25 4.76
N ASN A 98 8.97 -9.76 3.67
CA ASN A 98 8.68 -8.36 3.44
C ASN A 98 7.36 -8.21 2.69
N CYS A 99 6.44 -7.44 3.27
CA CYS A 99 5.07 -7.35 2.78
C CYS A 99 4.90 -6.71 1.40
N ASN A 100 5.96 -6.14 0.82
CA ASN A 100 5.97 -5.70 -0.57
C ASN A 100 6.02 -6.86 -1.58
N PHE A 101 6.23 -8.10 -1.13
CA PHE A 101 6.11 -9.33 -1.91
C PHE A 101 4.71 -9.96 -1.87
N ASP A 102 3.84 -9.47 -0.98
CA ASP A 102 2.41 -9.74 -0.95
C ASP A 102 1.66 -8.65 -1.74
N GLY A 103 1.13 -9.00 -2.92
CA GLY A 103 0.42 -8.06 -3.78
C GLY A 103 -0.95 -7.59 -3.25
N TYR A 104 -1.49 -8.20 -2.19
CA TYR A 104 -2.69 -7.73 -1.50
C TYR A 104 -2.35 -6.64 -0.49
N ALA A 105 -1.38 -6.90 0.41
CA ALA A 105 -0.89 -5.92 1.38
C ALA A 105 -0.20 -4.72 0.70
N ASN A 106 0.49 -4.95 -0.40
CA ASN A 106 1.19 -3.93 -1.18
C ASN A 106 0.31 -3.21 -2.23
N SER A 107 -1.01 -3.45 -2.23
CA SER A 107 -1.92 -2.77 -3.16
C SER A 107 -2.17 -1.32 -2.73
N PRO A 108 -2.16 -0.33 -3.65
CA PRO A 108 -2.49 1.06 -3.30
C PRO A 108 -3.97 1.23 -2.92
N TYR A 109 -4.82 0.24 -3.20
CA TYR A 109 -6.24 0.23 -2.84
C TYR A 109 -6.50 -0.32 -1.43
N THR A 110 -5.50 -0.91 -0.78
CA THR A 110 -5.64 -1.50 0.55
C THR A 110 -4.95 -0.64 1.61
N ILE A 111 -5.41 -0.77 2.85
CA ILE A 111 -4.80 -0.19 4.04
C ILE A 111 -4.04 -1.31 4.73
N SER A 112 -2.73 -1.39 4.49
CA SER A 112 -1.86 -2.38 5.11
C SER A 112 -1.53 -2.00 6.56
N ILE A 113 -1.79 -2.94 7.48
CA ILE A 113 -1.68 -2.76 8.92
C ILE A 113 -0.68 -3.76 9.50
N GLY A 114 0.41 -3.23 10.08
CA GLY A 114 1.36 -4.01 10.86
C GLY A 114 0.93 -4.17 12.33
N ALA A 115 1.69 -4.96 13.09
CA ALA A 115 1.39 -5.28 14.49
C ALA A 115 2.46 -4.76 15.45
N ILE A 116 1.98 -4.13 16.52
CA ILE A 116 2.79 -3.76 17.69
C ILE A 116 2.35 -4.53 18.93
N THR A 117 3.28 -4.74 19.85
CA THR A 117 2.98 -5.32 21.17
C THR A 117 2.29 -4.28 22.06
N LYS A 118 1.85 -4.70 23.24
CA LYS A 118 1.26 -3.80 24.25
C LYS A 118 2.19 -2.65 24.64
N GLU A 119 3.50 -2.87 24.57
CA GLU A 119 4.57 -1.92 24.86
C GLU A 119 4.79 -0.91 23.72
N GLY A 120 4.08 -1.08 22.59
CA GLY A 120 4.15 -0.17 21.45
C GLY A 120 5.31 -0.44 20.49
N VAL A 121 6.04 -1.55 20.67
CA VAL A 121 7.17 -1.95 19.80
C VAL A 121 6.71 -2.95 18.75
N GLN A 122 7.41 -3.05 17.62
CA GLN A 122 7.08 -3.99 16.54
C GLN A 122 7.06 -5.43 17.06
N ALA A 123 6.00 -6.18 16.76
CA ALA A 123 5.93 -7.59 17.11
C ALA A 123 6.98 -8.39 16.32
N TYR A 124 7.49 -9.49 16.90
CA TYR A 124 8.57 -10.28 16.30
C TYR A 124 8.20 -10.90 14.94
N TYR A 125 6.91 -11.14 14.70
CA TYR A 125 6.38 -11.70 13.45
C TYR A 125 5.99 -10.63 12.43
N SER A 126 5.74 -9.38 12.86
CA SER A 126 5.17 -8.35 11.97
C SER A 126 6.16 -7.96 10.88
N GLU A 127 5.84 -8.26 9.64
CA GLU A 127 6.65 -7.84 8.49
C GLU A 127 6.83 -6.33 8.41
N GLU A 128 7.89 -5.91 7.72
CA GLU A 128 8.19 -4.52 7.40
C GLU A 128 8.20 -4.33 5.88
N CYS A 129 7.59 -3.26 5.39
CA CYS A 129 7.67 -2.86 3.99
C CYS A 129 7.23 -1.39 3.82
N SER A 130 7.49 -0.84 2.63
CA SER A 130 7.13 0.56 2.35
C SER A 130 5.65 0.79 2.07
N ALA A 131 4.83 -0.26 1.97
CA ALA A 131 3.38 -0.19 1.79
C ALA A 131 2.57 -0.15 3.11
N ILE A 132 3.18 -0.41 4.27
CA ILE A 132 2.49 -0.32 5.57
C ILE A 132 2.06 1.14 5.80
N LEU A 133 0.75 1.35 6.00
CA LEU A 133 0.22 2.69 6.28
C LEU A 133 0.28 3.01 7.77
N ALA A 134 -0.04 2.04 8.63
CA ALA A 134 -0.07 2.21 10.07
C ALA A 134 0.05 0.87 10.81
N VAL A 135 0.08 0.94 12.14
CA VAL A 135 0.08 -0.24 13.01
C VAL A 135 -1.01 -0.18 14.06
N THR A 136 -1.41 -1.34 14.56
CA THR A 136 -2.26 -1.47 15.74
C THR A 136 -1.77 -2.59 16.65
N PHE A 137 -2.29 -2.64 17.88
CA PHE A 137 -1.94 -3.66 18.86
C PHE A 137 -2.25 -5.09 18.37
N SER A 138 -1.39 -6.03 18.74
CA SER A 138 -1.62 -7.46 18.63
C SER A 138 -0.84 -8.20 19.73
N SER A 139 -0.58 -9.49 19.54
CA SER A 139 0.18 -10.32 20.47
C SER A 139 1.67 -10.01 20.48
N GLY A 140 2.30 -10.24 21.62
CA GLY A 140 3.75 -10.11 21.82
C GLY A 140 4.06 -9.96 23.31
N GLN A 141 5.29 -10.32 23.69
CA GLN A 141 5.76 -10.18 25.09
C GLN A 141 4.83 -10.84 26.13
N GLY A 142 4.21 -11.98 25.76
CA GLY A 142 3.28 -12.73 26.63
C GLY A 142 1.85 -12.17 26.69
N HIS A 143 1.53 -11.15 25.90
CA HIS A 143 0.18 -10.61 25.75
C HIS A 143 -0.42 -10.99 24.39
N PHE A 144 -1.75 -11.02 24.33
CA PHE A 144 -2.54 -11.50 23.19
C PHE A 144 -3.87 -10.73 23.11
N ILE A 145 -4.56 -10.84 21.97
CA ILE A 145 -5.88 -10.24 21.78
C ILE A 145 -6.98 -11.15 22.33
N SER A 146 -7.87 -10.57 23.13
CA SER A 146 -9.06 -11.26 23.64
C SER A 146 -10.25 -10.99 22.71
N THR A 147 -10.93 -12.05 22.26
CA THR A 147 -12.06 -11.94 21.34
C THR A 147 -13.01 -13.16 21.46
N THR A 148 -14.11 -13.13 20.71
CA THR A 148 -15.02 -14.26 20.54
C THR A 148 -14.38 -15.36 19.69
N ASP A 149 -14.75 -16.62 19.93
CA ASP A 149 -14.21 -17.77 19.22
C ASP A 149 -15.32 -18.78 18.84
N VAL A 150 -15.00 -19.73 17.97
CA VAL A 150 -15.91 -20.76 17.48
C VAL A 150 -16.52 -21.59 18.61
N GLY A 151 -17.68 -22.19 18.35
CA GLY A 151 -18.38 -23.00 19.36
C GLY A 151 -18.97 -22.17 20.52
N ASN A 152 -19.26 -20.88 20.29
CA ASN A 152 -19.76 -19.94 21.30
C ASN A 152 -18.80 -19.76 22.50
N THR A 153 -17.51 -19.71 22.22
CA THR A 153 -16.47 -19.54 23.26
C THR A 153 -15.76 -18.19 23.14
N CYS A 154 -14.81 -17.95 24.03
CA CYS A 154 -13.96 -16.77 24.02
C CYS A 154 -12.50 -17.22 24.03
N THR A 155 -11.66 -16.55 23.25
CA THR A 155 -10.21 -16.76 23.28
C THR A 155 -9.52 -15.55 23.91
N LYS A 156 -8.38 -15.82 24.56
CA LYS A 156 -7.44 -14.81 25.06
C LYS A 156 -6.08 -14.94 24.40
N GLU A 157 -6.00 -15.69 23.30
CA GLU A 157 -4.74 -16.10 22.65
C GLU A 157 -4.69 -15.71 21.17
N HIS A 158 -5.63 -14.88 20.69
CA HIS A 158 -5.61 -14.42 19.31
C HIS A 158 -4.38 -13.53 19.04
N SER A 159 -3.72 -13.74 17.90
CA SER A 159 -2.36 -13.28 17.63
C SER A 159 -2.15 -12.93 16.15
N GLY A 160 -0.94 -12.45 15.83
CA GLY A 160 -0.53 -12.15 14.45
C GLY A 160 -0.99 -10.77 13.97
N THR A 161 -0.48 -10.32 12.82
CA THR A 161 -1.03 -9.15 12.12
C THR A 161 -2.51 -9.34 11.76
N SER A 162 -2.97 -10.60 11.70
CA SER A 162 -4.37 -10.99 11.57
C SER A 162 -5.27 -10.52 12.71
N ALA A 163 -4.73 -10.26 13.91
CA ALA A 163 -5.50 -9.65 15.00
C ALA A 163 -5.38 -8.11 15.02
N ALA A 164 -4.39 -7.54 14.31
CA ALA A 164 -4.20 -6.09 14.17
C ALA A 164 -5.19 -5.50 13.15
N ALA A 165 -5.27 -6.06 11.94
CA ALA A 165 -6.14 -5.55 10.88
C ALA A 165 -7.63 -5.39 11.30
N PRO A 166 -8.27 -6.33 12.03
CA PRO A 166 -9.63 -6.14 12.53
C PRO A 166 -9.79 -5.01 13.55
N LEU A 167 -8.77 -4.70 14.35
CA LEU A 167 -8.80 -3.54 15.25
C LEU A 167 -8.78 -2.24 14.44
N ALA A 168 -7.92 -2.15 13.42
CA ALA A 168 -7.89 -1.03 12.49
C ALA A 168 -9.24 -0.85 11.77
N ALA A 169 -9.83 -1.94 11.24
CA ALA A 169 -11.16 -1.91 10.63
C ALA A 169 -12.23 -1.40 11.60
N GLY A 170 -12.16 -1.78 12.88
CA GLY A 170 -13.02 -1.26 13.93
C GLY A 170 -12.86 0.25 14.14
N VAL A 171 -11.63 0.76 14.15
CA VAL A 171 -11.36 2.21 14.25
C VAL A 171 -11.91 2.95 13.02
N VAL A 172 -11.72 2.41 11.82
CA VAL A 172 -12.30 2.98 10.59
C VAL A 172 -13.83 3.02 10.68
N ALA A 173 -14.49 1.99 11.22
CA ALA A 173 -15.93 2.00 11.43
C ALA A 173 -16.39 3.14 12.36
N LEU A 174 -15.62 3.46 13.41
CA LEU A 174 -15.88 4.62 14.27
C LEU A 174 -15.73 5.96 13.52
N MET A 175 -14.73 6.07 12.62
CA MET A 175 -14.57 7.25 11.77
C MET A 175 -15.79 7.43 10.85
N LEU A 176 -16.24 6.36 10.19
CA LEU A 176 -17.40 6.39 9.31
C LEU A 176 -18.71 6.66 10.05
N GLN A 177 -18.81 6.24 11.31
CA GLN A 177 -19.99 6.52 12.15
C GLN A 177 -20.19 8.03 12.33
N VAL A 178 -19.12 8.80 12.51
CA VAL A 178 -19.20 10.25 12.71
C VAL A 178 -19.19 11.02 11.40
N ARG A 179 -18.67 10.42 10.32
CA ARG A 179 -18.65 11.03 8.99
C ARG A 179 -18.77 9.99 7.87
N PRO A 180 -20.00 9.62 7.50
CA PRO A 180 -20.25 8.63 6.45
C PRO A 180 -19.73 9.03 5.07
N GLU A 181 -19.52 10.34 4.84
CA GLU A 181 -19.08 10.89 3.56
C GLU A 181 -17.61 10.66 3.23
N LEU A 182 -16.79 10.25 4.21
CA LEU A 182 -15.38 9.94 3.98
C LEU A 182 -15.25 8.90 2.87
N THR A 183 -14.37 9.18 1.91
CA THR A 183 -13.96 8.24 0.87
C THR A 183 -12.88 7.29 1.37
N TRP A 184 -12.59 6.23 0.62
CA TRP A 184 -11.49 5.32 0.92
C TRP A 184 -10.14 6.06 1.05
N ARG A 185 -9.89 7.07 0.20
CA ARG A 185 -8.70 7.95 0.28
C ARG A 185 -8.73 8.84 1.51
N ASP A 186 -9.87 9.43 1.85
CA ASP A 186 -9.97 10.28 3.05
C ASP A 186 -9.59 9.52 4.32
N VAL A 187 -9.98 8.24 4.41
CA VAL A 187 -9.57 7.37 5.52
C VAL A 187 -8.04 7.20 5.56
N GLN A 188 -7.40 6.95 4.42
CA GLN A 188 -5.94 6.85 4.36
C GLN A 188 -5.25 8.17 4.74
N HIS A 189 -5.71 9.32 4.23
CA HIS A 189 -5.18 10.64 4.60
C HIS A 189 -5.32 10.91 6.10
N LEU A 190 -6.45 10.56 6.70
CA LEU A 190 -6.67 10.71 8.14
C LEU A 190 -5.72 9.84 8.96
N ILE A 191 -5.44 8.60 8.52
CA ILE A 191 -4.44 7.74 9.14
C ILE A 191 -3.05 8.39 9.07
N VAL A 192 -2.64 8.85 7.88
CA VAL A 192 -1.36 9.56 7.67
C VAL A 192 -1.23 10.82 8.53
N GLU A 193 -2.34 11.55 8.75
CA GLU A 193 -2.33 12.79 9.52
C GLU A 193 -2.40 12.58 11.03
N LYS A 194 -3.07 11.52 11.50
CA LYS A 194 -3.44 11.34 12.92
C LYS A 194 -2.76 10.15 13.60
N ALA A 195 -2.09 9.28 12.87
CA ALA A 195 -1.31 8.21 13.48
C ALA A 195 -0.25 8.78 14.42
N VAL A 196 0.00 8.07 15.53
CA VAL A 196 0.92 8.49 16.58
C VAL A 196 2.20 7.71 16.44
N VAL A 197 3.34 8.42 16.41
CA VAL A 197 4.67 7.79 16.44
C VAL A 197 4.80 6.99 17.74
N THR A 198 4.87 5.66 17.59
CA THR A 198 5.16 4.71 18.67
C THR A 198 6.63 4.30 18.61
N ASP A 199 7.17 3.76 19.69
CA ASP A 199 8.58 3.38 19.79
C ASP A 199 9.51 4.48 19.24
N ILE A 200 9.42 5.67 19.84
CA ILE A 200 9.97 6.92 19.28
C ILE A 200 11.49 6.87 19.04
N SER A 201 12.18 5.98 19.74
CA SER A 201 13.64 5.76 19.66
C SER A 201 14.05 4.74 18.60
N ASP A 202 13.11 4.04 17.96
CA ASP A 202 13.43 3.07 16.91
C ASP A 202 14.12 3.78 15.73
N ALA A 203 15.23 3.21 15.28
CA ALA A 203 16.07 3.78 14.24
C ALA A 203 15.43 3.76 12.84
N SER A 204 14.34 3.01 12.64
CA SER A 204 13.60 2.98 11.36
C SER A 204 12.82 4.26 11.09
N TRP A 205 12.63 5.12 12.08
CA TRP A 205 11.90 6.36 11.87
C TRP A 205 12.73 7.41 11.15
N GLU A 206 12.27 7.78 9.96
CA GLU A 206 12.81 8.88 9.17
C GLU A 206 11.81 10.03 9.07
N THR A 207 12.25 11.18 8.57
CA THR A 207 11.36 12.30 8.20
C THR A 207 11.37 12.43 6.69
N ASN A 208 10.20 12.32 6.07
CA ASN A 208 10.07 12.43 4.62
C ASN A 208 10.11 13.90 4.15
N GLY A 209 10.10 14.12 2.83
CA GLY A 209 10.17 15.44 2.20
C GLY A 209 9.00 16.38 2.54
N SER A 210 7.88 15.83 3.03
CA SER A 210 6.72 16.61 3.51
C SER A 210 6.78 16.94 5.00
N GLY A 211 7.86 16.54 5.69
CA GLY A 211 8.04 16.75 7.13
C GLY A 211 7.33 15.73 8.03
N ARG A 212 6.87 14.60 7.49
CA ARG A 212 6.17 13.55 8.24
C ARG A 212 7.14 12.48 8.73
N ARG A 213 6.90 11.94 9.93
CA ARG A 213 7.61 10.77 10.45
C ARG A 213 7.09 9.51 9.77
N VAL A 214 8.00 8.72 9.20
CA VAL A 214 7.68 7.52 8.43
C VAL A 214 8.62 6.38 8.80
N SER A 215 8.16 5.13 8.71
CA SER A 215 8.95 3.93 9.01
C SER A 215 8.42 2.75 8.22
N HIS A 216 9.31 1.89 7.72
CA HIS A 216 8.94 0.60 7.12
C HIS A 216 8.32 -0.39 8.12
N ARG A 217 8.56 -0.20 9.42
CA ARG A 217 8.03 -1.04 10.51
C ARG A 217 6.66 -0.59 10.99
N TYR A 218 6.45 0.72 11.00
CA TYR A 218 5.33 1.36 11.67
C TYR A 218 4.42 2.16 10.73
N GLY A 219 4.77 2.29 9.46
CA GLY A 219 4.11 3.21 8.53
C GLY A 219 4.20 4.65 9.03
N PHE A 220 3.05 5.30 9.19
CA PHE A 220 2.93 6.61 9.82
C PHE A 220 2.74 6.55 11.34
N GLY A 221 2.59 5.35 11.92
CA GLY A 221 2.50 5.12 13.36
C GLY A 221 1.26 4.33 13.79
N MET A 222 1.03 4.32 15.09
CA MET A 222 -0.09 3.65 15.72
C MET A 222 -1.40 4.41 15.47
N MET A 223 -2.46 3.69 15.11
CA MET A 223 -3.79 4.30 14.99
C MET A 223 -4.36 4.68 16.36
N ASP A 224 -4.53 5.99 16.60
CA ASP A 224 -5.26 6.52 17.76
C ASP A 224 -6.73 6.74 17.39
N ALA A 225 -7.63 5.94 17.95
CA ALA A 225 -9.05 6.00 17.63
C ALA A 225 -9.69 7.36 17.96
N ALA A 226 -9.31 7.99 19.07
CA ALA A 226 -9.86 9.29 19.46
C ALA A 226 -9.38 10.39 18.51
N ALA A 227 -8.08 10.41 18.20
CA ALA A 227 -7.51 11.38 17.26
C ALA A 227 -8.09 11.21 15.85
N LEU A 228 -8.29 9.97 15.38
CA LEU A 228 -8.87 9.66 14.08
C LEU A 228 -10.34 10.04 13.98
N VAL A 229 -11.16 9.74 15.00
CA VAL A 229 -12.58 10.13 15.04
C VAL A 229 -12.72 11.66 15.10
N GLU A 230 -11.91 12.34 15.91
CA GLU A 230 -11.93 13.80 15.98
C GLU A 230 -11.40 14.46 14.70
N GLY A 231 -10.39 13.86 14.07
CA GLY A 231 -9.93 14.25 12.73
C GLY A 231 -11.04 14.10 11.70
N ALA A 232 -11.73 12.96 11.68
CA ALA A 232 -12.82 12.66 10.76
C ALA A 232 -13.91 13.74 10.79
N ARG A 233 -14.32 14.22 11.97
CA ARG A 233 -15.34 15.28 12.10
C ARG A 233 -14.97 16.58 11.36
N ARG A 234 -13.68 16.89 11.26
CA ARG A 234 -13.17 18.18 10.74
C ARG A 234 -12.43 18.07 9.40
N HIS A 235 -12.20 16.85 8.92
CA HIS A 235 -11.47 16.56 7.68
C HIS A 235 -11.99 17.37 6.48
N ALA A 236 -11.14 17.84 5.59
CA ALA A 236 -11.60 18.36 4.31
C ALA A 236 -11.60 17.18 3.33
N LEU A 237 -12.73 16.88 2.69
CA LEU A 237 -12.78 15.77 1.73
C LEU A 237 -11.78 16.03 0.60
N VAL A 238 -10.95 15.04 0.31
CA VAL A 238 -9.91 15.17 -0.70
C VAL A 238 -10.51 15.28 -2.10
N PRO A 239 -9.88 16.03 -3.02
CA PRO A 239 -10.35 16.16 -4.39
C PRO A 239 -10.53 14.81 -5.09
N ARG A 240 -11.58 14.74 -5.93
CA ARG A 240 -11.91 13.56 -6.73
C ARG A 240 -12.02 13.91 -8.22
N PRO A 241 -11.72 12.96 -9.12
CA PRO A 241 -11.16 11.62 -8.85
C PRO A 241 -9.70 11.69 -8.35
N GLN A 242 -9.14 10.56 -7.91
CA GLN A 242 -7.70 10.46 -7.67
C GLN A 242 -6.95 10.68 -8.99
N LEU A 243 -5.85 11.42 -8.95
CA LEU A 243 -4.98 11.59 -10.09
C LEU A 243 -3.97 10.45 -10.14
N VAL A 244 -3.76 9.91 -11.35
CA VAL A 244 -2.78 8.84 -11.58
C VAL A 244 -1.91 9.24 -12.76
N HIS A 245 -0.61 9.35 -12.54
CA HIS A 245 0.37 9.56 -13.59
C HIS A 245 1.17 8.28 -13.85
N HIS A 246 1.10 7.77 -15.07
CA HIS A 246 1.91 6.63 -15.50
C HIS A 246 3.13 7.13 -16.27
N ALA A 247 4.31 7.06 -15.64
CA ALA A 247 5.55 7.40 -16.32
C ALA A 247 5.85 6.39 -17.44
N GLU A 248 6.65 6.79 -18.43
CA GLU A 248 7.10 5.88 -19.47
C GLU A 248 7.92 4.73 -18.89
N LYS A 249 7.75 3.52 -19.44
CA LYS A 249 8.58 2.36 -19.07
C LYS A 249 10.00 2.60 -19.56
N LYS A 250 10.95 2.72 -18.64
CA LYS A 250 12.35 2.94 -18.94
C LYS A 250 13.07 1.60 -19.11
N ALA A 251 13.49 1.30 -20.34
CA ALA A 251 14.40 0.20 -20.62
C ALA A 251 15.82 0.60 -20.21
N CYS A 252 16.48 -0.26 -19.43
CA CYS A 252 17.84 -0.03 -18.93
C CYS A 252 18.83 -1.05 -19.51
N ASN A 253 18.47 -2.33 -19.48
CA ASN A 253 19.37 -3.46 -19.79
C ASN A 253 20.75 -3.32 -19.14
N ALA A 254 20.75 -2.95 -17.84
CA ALA A 254 21.95 -2.68 -17.08
C ALA A 254 22.29 -3.87 -16.17
N GLU A 255 23.56 -4.27 -16.16
CA GLU A 255 24.06 -5.29 -15.24
C GLU A 255 24.03 -4.76 -13.80
N ILE A 256 23.62 -5.61 -12.87
CA ILE A 256 23.64 -5.35 -11.43
C ILE A 256 25.03 -5.78 -10.93
N PRO A 257 25.82 -4.86 -10.33
CA PRO A 257 27.13 -5.19 -9.78
C PRO A 257 27.06 -6.33 -8.75
N LEU A 258 28.08 -7.20 -8.76
CA LEU A 258 28.20 -8.33 -7.85
C LEU A 258 28.94 -7.98 -6.54
N ALA A 259 29.55 -6.81 -6.47
CA ALA A 259 30.32 -6.40 -5.30
C ALA A 259 29.37 -5.85 -4.23
N ASP A 260 29.53 -6.32 -3.00
CA ASP A 260 28.64 -6.00 -1.87
C ASP A 260 28.59 -4.49 -1.53
N ASP A 261 29.57 -3.72 -1.99
CA ASP A 261 29.69 -2.26 -1.81
C ASP A 261 29.30 -1.44 -3.06
N GLU A 262 28.95 -2.09 -4.16
CA GLU A 262 28.49 -1.44 -5.38
C GLU A 262 26.98 -1.55 -5.54
N LEU A 263 26.38 -0.51 -6.12
CA LEU A 263 24.95 -0.49 -6.43
C LEU A 263 24.73 0.01 -7.85
N LEU A 264 23.75 -0.57 -8.52
CA LEU A 264 23.22 -0.02 -9.76
C LEU A 264 22.26 1.11 -9.41
N ARG A 265 22.53 2.35 -9.84
CA ARG A 265 21.63 3.49 -9.68
C ARG A 265 21.15 4.02 -11.02
N VAL A 266 19.83 4.05 -11.23
CA VAL A 266 19.21 4.60 -12.44
C VAL A 266 18.27 5.75 -12.12
N ARG A 267 18.38 6.84 -12.88
CA ARG A 267 17.59 8.07 -12.71
C ARG A 267 16.33 8.07 -13.57
N HIS A 268 15.23 8.65 -13.08
CA HIS A 268 14.07 9.07 -13.86
C HIS A 268 13.73 10.52 -13.49
N ALA A 269 13.78 11.43 -14.47
CA ALA A 269 13.41 12.82 -14.27
C ALA A 269 11.92 13.00 -14.54
N VAL A 270 11.21 13.65 -13.61
CA VAL A 270 9.78 13.95 -13.70
C VAL A 270 9.59 15.45 -13.83
N ASP A 271 9.10 15.88 -14.98
CA ASP A 271 8.79 17.29 -15.23
C ASP A 271 7.41 17.67 -14.71
N ALA A 272 7.26 18.91 -14.24
CA ALA A 272 5.98 19.45 -13.78
C ALA A 272 4.86 19.37 -14.84
N ALA A 273 5.22 19.44 -16.13
CA ALA A 273 4.27 19.29 -17.23
C ALA A 273 3.78 17.84 -17.39
N ALA A 274 4.58 16.83 -17.03
CA ALA A 274 4.23 15.43 -17.17
C ALA A 274 3.19 14.99 -16.13
N VAL A 275 3.32 15.47 -14.89
CA VAL A 275 2.41 15.15 -13.78
C VAL A 275 1.19 16.06 -13.68
N GLU A 276 1.09 17.06 -14.55
CA GLU A 276 -0.01 18.02 -14.61
C GLU A 276 -0.42 18.54 -13.21
N SER A 277 -1.65 18.28 -12.77
CA SER A 277 -2.20 18.74 -11.49
C SER A 277 -1.82 17.89 -10.28
N LEU A 278 -1.07 16.79 -10.46
CA LEU A 278 -0.61 15.95 -9.35
C LEU A 278 0.59 16.62 -8.66
N THR A 279 0.30 17.36 -7.59
CA THR A 279 1.30 18.11 -6.80
C THR A 279 1.39 17.63 -5.34
N TYR A 280 0.58 16.64 -4.96
CA TYR A 280 0.57 16.06 -3.63
C TYR A 280 0.49 14.54 -3.77
N LEU A 281 1.59 13.86 -3.48
CA LEU A 281 1.67 12.41 -3.55
C LEU A 281 0.84 11.73 -2.45
N GLU A 282 0.22 10.62 -2.80
CA GLU A 282 -0.38 9.67 -1.87
C GLU A 282 0.48 8.40 -1.83
N SER A 283 0.62 7.73 -2.97
CA SER A 283 1.48 6.55 -3.09
C SER A 283 2.24 6.51 -4.41
N VAL A 284 3.33 5.76 -4.43
CA VAL A 284 4.14 5.53 -5.63
C VAL A 284 4.26 4.03 -5.85
N GLN A 285 3.99 3.59 -7.07
CA GLN A 285 4.27 2.22 -7.51
C GLN A 285 5.49 2.17 -8.43
N VAL A 286 6.33 1.16 -8.21
CA VAL A 286 7.52 0.87 -9.00
C VAL A 286 7.39 -0.53 -9.58
N ALA A 287 7.13 -0.62 -10.88
CA ALA A 287 7.17 -1.89 -11.60
C ALA A 287 8.61 -2.17 -12.06
N VAL A 288 9.14 -3.37 -11.80
CA VAL A 288 10.50 -3.75 -12.20
C VAL A 288 10.54 -5.04 -13.02
N TRP A 289 11.44 -5.06 -14.00
CA TRP A 289 11.79 -6.25 -14.79
C TRP A 289 13.26 -6.55 -14.54
N ILE A 290 13.53 -7.57 -13.74
CA ILE A 290 14.89 -7.95 -13.32
C ILE A 290 15.06 -9.43 -13.52
N ALA A 291 16.07 -9.82 -14.30
CA ALA A 291 16.53 -11.21 -14.35
C ALA A 291 17.65 -11.37 -13.31
N HIS A 292 17.52 -12.33 -12.40
CA HIS A 292 18.52 -12.59 -11.37
C HIS A 292 18.64 -14.09 -11.09
N PRO A 293 19.84 -14.64 -10.89
CA PRO A 293 20.00 -16.05 -10.54
C PRO A 293 19.47 -16.39 -9.13
N PHE A 294 19.35 -15.40 -8.25
CA PHE A 294 18.87 -15.59 -6.87
C PHE A 294 18.08 -14.35 -6.42
N ARG A 295 16.76 -14.39 -6.56
CA ARG A 295 15.89 -13.23 -6.31
C ARG A 295 16.04 -12.66 -4.90
N GLY A 296 16.17 -13.52 -3.88
CA GLY A 296 16.30 -13.13 -2.47
C GLY A 296 17.56 -12.34 -2.12
N ARG A 297 18.54 -12.23 -3.03
CA ARG A 297 19.73 -11.38 -2.81
C ARG A 297 19.49 -9.92 -3.15
N LEU A 298 18.38 -9.61 -3.81
CA LEU A 298 18.13 -8.26 -4.29
C LEU A 298 17.57 -7.35 -3.20
N ARG A 299 18.28 -6.26 -2.94
CA ARG A 299 17.73 -5.10 -2.24
C ARG A 299 17.43 -4.01 -3.26
N ILE A 300 16.21 -3.46 -3.21
CA ILE A 300 15.74 -2.44 -4.15
C ILE A 300 15.27 -1.24 -3.36
N GLU A 301 15.74 -0.04 -3.73
CA GLU A 301 15.39 1.20 -3.06
C GLU A 301 14.95 2.27 -4.07
N LEU A 302 13.93 3.04 -3.70
CA LEU A 302 13.50 4.23 -4.42
C LEU A 302 13.84 5.47 -3.60
N GLU A 303 14.48 6.44 -4.22
CA GLU A 303 14.74 7.76 -3.64
C GLU A 303 13.95 8.82 -4.41
N SER A 304 13.21 9.63 -3.66
CA SER A 304 12.43 10.76 -4.18
C SER A 304 13.28 12.03 -4.41
N PRO A 305 12.78 13.02 -5.17
CA PRO A 305 13.45 14.30 -5.37
C PRO A 305 13.77 15.04 -4.06
N SER A 306 12.95 14.84 -3.02
CA SER A 306 13.16 15.43 -1.69
C SER A 306 14.20 14.69 -0.85
N GLY A 307 14.74 13.57 -1.33
CA GLY A 307 15.72 12.74 -0.63
C GLY A 307 15.14 11.65 0.27
N THR A 308 13.82 11.52 0.39
CA THR A 308 13.18 10.40 1.11
C THR A 308 13.50 9.09 0.41
N ARG A 309 13.90 8.06 1.18
CA ARG A 309 14.21 6.73 0.68
C ARG A 309 13.16 5.70 1.10
N SER A 310 12.76 4.86 0.15
CA SER A 310 11.88 3.72 0.35
C SER A 310 12.61 2.43 -0.01
N VAL A 311 12.94 1.60 0.97
CA VAL A 311 13.27 0.19 0.73
C VAL A 311 12.02 -0.53 0.20
N LEU A 312 12.09 -0.94 -1.06
CA LEU A 312 11.00 -1.60 -1.77
C LEU A 312 11.09 -3.12 -1.64
N ALA A 313 12.31 -3.66 -1.67
CA ALA A 313 12.62 -5.07 -1.47
C ALA A 313 13.82 -5.17 -0.53
N THR A 314 13.73 -6.05 0.45
CA THR A 314 14.85 -6.46 1.31
C THR A 314 15.43 -7.77 0.81
N GLU A 315 16.65 -8.07 1.24
CA GLU A 315 17.20 -9.41 1.11
C GLU A 315 16.33 -10.41 1.87
N ARG A 316 16.16 -11.60 1.31
CA ARG A 316 15.43 -12.74 1.89
C ARG A 316 16.26 -14.00 1.72
N ALA A 317 16.95 -14.45 2.78
CA ALA A 317 17.95 -15.50 2.68
C ALA A 317 17.42 -16.85 2.16
N THR A 318 16.12 -17.11 2.33
CA THR A 318 15.47 -18.36 1.88
C THR A 318 15.02 -18.32 0.42
N ASP A 319 14.83 -17.13 -0.17
CA ASP A 319 14.38 -16.96 -1.56
C ASP A 319 15.52 -17.21 -2.57
N ASN A 320 15.65 -18.46 -2.98
CA ASN A 320 16.60 -18.90 -3.99
C ASN A 320 15.99 -18.96 -5.40
N SER A 321 14.85 -18.30 -5.65
CA SER A 321 14.18 -18.30 -6.96
C SER A 321 15.06 -17.67 -8.04
N THR A 322 15.03 -18.26 -9.23
CA THR A 322 15.71 -17.77 -10.44
C THR A 322 14.78 -16.97 -11.36
N GLU A 323 13.50 -16.82 -10.98
CA GLU A 323 12.48 -16.15 -11.80
C GLU A 323 12.67 -14.63 -11.87
N GLY A 324 13.38 -14.06 -10.89
CA GLY A 324 13.54 -12.61 -10.75
C GLY A 324 12.20 -11.89 -10.61
N TYR A 325 12.07 -10.73 -11.26
CA TYR A 325 10.84 -9.94 -11.30
C TYR A 325 10.41 -9.72 -12.75
N SER A 326 9.16 -10.04 -13.08
CA SER A 326 8.59 -9.84 -14.42
C SER A 326 7.47 -8.80 -14.40
N GLY A 327 7.82 -7.55 -14.13
CA GLY A 327 6.86 -6.45 -13.98
C GLY A 327 6.16 -6.45 -12.62
N TRP A 328 6.78 -7.06 -11.61
CA TRP A 328 6.32 -6.98 -10.22
C TRP A 328 6.26 -5.52 -9.78
N LYS A 329 5.19 -5.14 -9.08
CA LYS A 329 4.92 -3.76 -8.66
C LYS A 329 5.12 -3.64 -7.17
N PHE A 330 6.15 -2.93 -6.76
CA PHE A 330 6.31 -2.48 -5.38
C PHE A 330 5.53 -1.18 -5.16
N THR A 331 4.92 -0.98 -4.00
CA THR A 331 4.26 0.26 -3.61
C THR A 331 4.98 0.86 -2.40
N THR A 332 5.04 2.18 -2.35
CA THR A 332 5.46 2.92 -1.17
C THR A 332 4.48 4.03 -0.86
N VAL A 333 4.14 4.16 0.42
CA VAL A 333 3.37 5.28 0.99
C VAL A 333 4.26 6.28 1.73
N LEU A 334 5.58 6.04 1.82
CA LEU A 334 6.48 6.85 2.63
C LEU A 334 6.74 8.24 2.03
N HIS A 335 6.43 8.44 0.76
CA HIS A 335 6.51 9.72 0.05
C HIS A 335 5.22 10.55 0.14
N TRP A 336 4.25 10.16 0.98
CA TRP A 336 2.96 10.83 1.09
C TRP A 336 3.14 12.31 1.43
N GLY A 337 2.53 13.18 0.62
CA GLY A 337 2.53 14.63 0.74
C GLY A 337 3.71 15.33 0.07
N GLU A 338 4.63 14.60 -0.56
CA GLU A 338 5.72 15.20 -1.34
C GLU A 338 5.26 15.69 -2.73
N ASP A 339 6.05 16.60 -3.32
CA ASP A 339 5.94 16.99 -4.73
C ASP A 339 6.66 15.94 -5.59
N PRO A 340 6.00 15.32 -6.59
CA PRO A 340 6.64 14.32 -7.45
C PRO A 340 7.68 14.87 -8.42
N VAL A 341 7.75 16.19 -8.62
CA VAL A 341 8.61 16.82 -9.63
C VAL A 341 10.08 16.76 -9.24
N GLY A 342 10.93 16.35 -10.19
CA GLY A 342 12.38 16.26 -10.02
C GLY A 342 12.92 14.86 -10.29
N ASP A 343 14.08 14.58 -9.69
CA ASP A 343 14.81 13.35 -9.97
C ASP A 343 14.47 12.23 -8.99
N TRP A 344 13.96 11.14 -9.55
CA TRP A 344 13.78 9.87 -8.84
C TRP A 344 14.93 8.93 -9.16
N PHE A 345 15.43 8.21 -8.15
CA PHE A 345 16.49 7.23 -8.33
C PHE A 345 16.04 5.84 -7.86
N LEU A 346 16.15 4.85 -8.74
CA LEU A 346 16.04 3.45 -8.37
C LEU A 346 17.46 2.91 -8.15
N SER A 347 17.70 2.35 -6.97
CA SER A 347 18.95 1.67 -6.62
C SER A 347 18.68 0.17 -6.48
N VAL A 348 19.53 -0.66 -7.08
CA VAL A 348 19.48 -2.12 -6.98
C VAL A 348 20.84 -2.63 -6.51
N VAL A 349 20.83 -3.41 -5.44
CA VAL A 349 22.01 -4.04 -4.84
C VAL A 349 21.82 -5.56 -4.91
N ASP A 350 22.87 -6.28 -5.33
CA ASP A 350 22.97 -7.74 -5.17
C ASP A 350 23.74 -8.02 -3.88
N GLY A 351 23.00 -8.21 -2.78
CA GLY A 351 23.58 -8.49 -1.47
C GLY A 351 24.26 -9.85 -1.44
N GLY A 352 25.55 -9.86 -1.12
CA GLY A 352 26.35 -11.06 -0.81
C GLY A 352 25.95 -11.72 0.50
N GLY A 353 24.68 -12.12 0.64
CA GLY A 353 24.13 -12.71 1.85
C GLY A 353 25.01 -13.82 2.41
N GLY A 354 25.89 -13.46 3.36
CA GLY A 354 26.71 -14.28 4.27
C GLY A 354 27.40 -15.54 3.74
N GLY A 355 27.38 -15.79 2.44
CA GLY A 355 27.64 -17.09 1.86
C GLY A 355 28.31 -16.95 0.49
N PRO A 356 29.23 -17.87 0.14
CA PRO A 356 29.94 -17.80 -1.12
C PRO A 356 28.93 -17.79 -2.28
N PRO A 357 29.23 -17.09 -3.38
CA PRO A 357 28.39 -17.06 -4.56
C PRO A 357 28.08 -18.50 -4.97
N ARG A 358 26.83 -18.92 -4.79
CA ARG A 358 26.38 -20.27 -5.14
C ARG A 358 26.20 -20.35 -6.66
N GLY A 359 27.29 -20.23 -7.41
CA GLY A 359 27.34 -20.79 -8.75
C GLY A 359 27.22 -22.33 -8.66
N PRO A 360 26.87 -23.03 -9.76
CA PRO A 360 27.14 -24.46 -9.85
C PRO A 360 28.61 -24.68 -9.46
N ALA A 361 28.88 -25.69 -8.62
CA ALA A 361 30.19 -25.91 -7.99
C ALA A 361 31.37 -25.59 -8.96
N GLY A 362 32.03 -24.44 -8.76
CA GLY A 362 33.16 -23.97 -9.57
C GLY A 362 32.89 -22.89 -10.65
N GLY A 363 31.65 -22.42 -10.85
CA GLY A 363 31.31 -21.35 -11.79
C GLY A 363 31.44 -19.94 -11.18
N ARG A 364 31.87 -18.95 -11.98
CA ARG A 364 31.82 -17.53 -11.57
C ARG A 364 30.35 -17.11 -11.32
N PRO A 365 30.04 -16.33 -10.27
CA PRO A 365 28.73 -15.74 -10.11
C PRO A 365 28.34 -14.96 -11.37
N LYS A 366 27.09 -15.11 -11.81
CA LYS A 366 26.53 -14.35 -12.92
C LYS A 366 25.80 -13.14 -12.33
N PRO A 367 26.08 -11.90 -12.80
CA PRO A 367 25.32 -10.74 -12.38
C PRO A 367 23.86 -10.86 -12.85
N GLY A 368 22.95 -10.27 -12.08
CA GLY A 368 21.62 -10.00 -12.59
C GLY A 368 21.58 -8.82 -13.57
N VAL A 369 20.43 -8.61 -14.18
CA VAL A 369 20.19 -7.52 -15.14
C VAL A 369 18.88 -6.83 -14.83
N LEU A 370 18.93 -5.52 -14.59
CA LEU A 370 17.77 -4.65 -14.62
C LEU A 370 17.40 -4.35 -16.07
N GLN A 371 16.38 -5.05 -16.58
CA GLN A 371 15.92 -4.92 -17.96
C GLN A 371 15.14 -3.61 -18.13
N ALA A 372 14.20 -3.33 -17.22
CA ALA A 372 13.39 -2.13 -17.27
C ALA A 372 12.77 -1.82 -15.89
N TRP A 373 12.25 -0.60 -15.76
CA TRP A 373 11.41 -0.21 -14.64
C TRP A 373 10.41 0.88 -15.05
N LYS A 374 9.35 1.07 -14.26
CA LYS A 374 8.31 2.07 -14.51
C LYS A 374 7.79 2.63 -13.19
N LEU A 375 7.65 3.95 -13.12
CA LEU A 375 6.98 4.65 -12.03
C LEU A 375 5.50 4.87 -12.33
N THR A 376 4.66 4.78 -11.31
CA THR A 376 3.27 5.25 -11.34
C THR A 376 3.01 6.02 -10.06
N PHE A 377 2.56 7.26 -10.20
CA PHE A 377 2.27 8.14 -9.08
C PHE A 377 0.77 8.24 -8.89
N PHE A 378 0.34 8.06 -7.65
CA PHE A 378 -1.04 8.25 -7.22
C PHE A 378 -1.07 9.47 -6.30
N GLY A 379 -2.05 10.34 -6.50
CA GLY A 379 -2.13 11.51 -5.67
C GLY A 379 -3.29 12.44 -5.98
N THR A 380 -3.10 13.68 -5.59
CA THR A 380 -4.03 14.77 -5.76
C THR A 380 -3.27 16.06 -6.04
N CYS A 381 -4.01 17.10 -6.38
CA CYS A 381 -3.55 18.47 -6.31
C CYS A 381 -3.46 18.95 -4.87
N SER A 382 -2.70 20.01 -4.64
CA SER A 382 -2.62 20.68 -3.35
C SER A 382 -3.99 21.26 -2.96
N ALA A 383 -4.21 21.48 -1.67
CA ALA A 383 -5.45 22.11 -1.19
C ALA A 383 -5.68 23.52 -1.78
N ARG A 384 -4.63 24.20 -2.26
CA ARG A 384 -4.72 25.51 -2.92
C ARG A 384 -5.22 25.42 -4.35
N ASP A 385 -5.00 24.29 -5.01
CA ASP A 385 -5.34 24.04 -6.41
C ASP A 385 -6.64 23.22 -6.55
N ALA A 386 -7.26 22.89 -5.42
CA ALA A 386 -8.54 22.21 -5.36
C ALA A 386 -9.69 23.21 -5.58
N GLU A 387 -10.55 22.91 -6.56
CA GLU A 387 -11.75 23.67 -6.86
C GLU A 387 -12.98 22.97 -6.26
N THR A 388 -13.84 23.73 -5.55
CA THR A 388 -15.09 23.18 -5.01
C THR A 388 -16.20 23.30 -6.05
N LEU A 389 -16.77 22.15 -6.44
CA LEU A 389 -17.89 22.04 -7.36
C LEU A 389 -19.21 22.42 -6.68
N ALA A 390 -20.21 22.77 -7.48
CA ALA A 390 -21.54 23.18 -7.00
C ALA A 390 -22.26 22.12 -6.15
N ASN A 391 -21.90 20.84 -6.29
CA ASN A 391 -22.41 19.73 -5.48
C ASN A 391 -21.65 19.54 -4.15
N GLY A 392 -20.73 20.45 -3.81
CA GLY A 392 -19.92 20.40 -2.59
C GLY A 392 -18.72 19.45 -2.64
N SER A 393 -18.50 18.73 -3.74
CA SER A 393 -17.28 17.93 -3.94
C SER A 393 -16.14 18.78 -4.49
N SER A 394 -14.89 18.43 -4.18
CA SER A 394 -13.72 19.09 -4.72
C SER A 394 -13.11 18.30 -5.88
N THR A 395 -12.51 19.00 -6.84
CA THR A 395 -11.72 18.41 -7.93
C THR A 395 -10.44 19.20 -8.14
N CYS A 396 -9.47 18.62 -8.85
CA CYS A 396 -8.22 19.30 -9.13
C CYS A 396 -8.37 20.22 -10.34
N GLY A 397 -8.04 21.49 -10.16
CA GLY A 397 -7.98 22.44 -11.27
C GLY A 397 -6.88 22.05 -12.25
N SER A 398 -7.15 22.19 -13.55
CA SER A 398 -6.09 22.12 -14.56
C SER A 398 -5.08 23.24 -14.27
N ARG A 399 -3.77 22.93 -14.15
CA ARG A 399 -2.76 23.99 -14.07
C ARG A 399 -2.93 24.89 -15.29
N LYS A 400 -3.47 26.11 -15.11
CA LYS A 400 -3.29 27.14 -16.13
C LYS A 400 -1.79 27.30 -16.24
N ALA A 401 -1.24 26.99 -17.43
CA ALA A 401 0.14 27.35 -17.76
C ALA A 401 0.36 28.76 -17.23
N ALA A 402 1.37 28.95 -16.38
CA ALA A 402 1.66 30.23 -15.77
C ALA A 402 2.02 31.23 -16.88
N GLY A 403 0.99 31.82 -17.49
CA GLY A 403 1.08 33.06 -18.22
C GLY A 403 1.24 34.15 -17.18
N GLU A 404 2.35 34.86 -17.28
CA GLU A 404 2.68 36.10 -16.60
C GLU A 404 1.48 36.79 -15.94
N ALA A 405 1.39 36.66 -14.62
CA ALA A 405 0.60 37.54 -13.79
C ALA A 405 1.42 37.87 -12.55
N SER A 406 2.24 38.92 -12.65
CA SER A 406 2.68 39.65 -11.47
C SER A 406 1.45 40.15 -10.72
N PRO A 407 1.35 39.98 -9.39
CA PRO A 407 0.30 40.62 -8.62
C PRO A 407 0.61 42.12 -8.53
N GLY A 408 -0.12 42.91 -9.30
CA GLY A 408 -0.22 44.35 -9.08
C GLY A 408 -0.80 44.60 -7.70
N ALA A 409 0.04 45.13 -6.81
CA ALA A 409 -0.35 45.60 -5.49
C ALA A 409 -1.32 46.79 -5.66
N ALA A 410 -2.59 46.57 -5.28
CA ALA A 410 -3.57 47.63 -5.13
C ALA A 410 -4.36 47.38 -3.84
N ALA A 411 -3.80 47.78 -2.70
CA ALA A 411 -4.57 48.21 -1.54
C ALA A 411 -3.68 48.99 -0.56
N SER A 412 -4.04 50.26 -0.35
CA SER A 412 -3.84 51.04 0.88
C SER A 412 -2.38 51.46 1.17
N GLY A 413 -1.93 52.69 0.91
CA GLY A 413 -2.63 53.95 1.13
C GLY A 413 -2.66 54.35 2.60
N ARG A 414 -1.49 54.42 3.27
CA ARG A 414 -1.08 55.42 4.28
C ARG A 414 0.09 54.90 5.13
N ILE A 415 1.04 55.81 5.40
CA ILE A 415 2.18 55.72 6.34
C ILE A 415 3.42 55.01 5.77
N LEU A 416 4.30 55.77 5.12
CA LEU A 416 5.61 56.16 5.67
C LEU A 416 6.31 57.08 4.66
N ALA A 417 5.98 58.37 4.71
CA ALA A 417 6.87 59.39 4.20
C ALA A 417 8.08 59.41 5.14
N TYR A 418 9.27 59.14 4.62
CA TYR A 418 10.57 59.69 4.99
C TYR A 418 11.66 58.77 4.44
N VAL A 419 12.70 59.39 3.89
CA VAL A 419 13.94 58.81 3.36
C VAL A 419 13.93 58.60 1.83
N LEU A 420 14.63 59.54 1.18
CA LEU A 420 15.15 59.56 -0.19
C LEU A 420 14.30 60.23 -1.28
N ALA A 421 14.03 61.52 -1.05
CA ALA A 421 13.85 62.51 -2.12
C ALA A 421 14.96 63.58 -2.02
N ALA A 422 16.07 63.32 -2.70
CA ALA A 422 17.07 64.30 -3.14
C ALA A 422 17.86 63.55 -4.24
N SER A 423 17.82 63.86 -5.53
CA SER A 423 17.84 65.17 -6.17
C SER A 423 17.37 65.03 -7.63
N LEU A 424 16.62 66.01 -8.13
CA LEU A 424 16.15 66.11 -9.51
C LEU A 424 17.09 67.00 -10.35
N VAL A 425 17.43 66.54 -11.58
CA VAL A 425 17.40 67.29 -12.88
C VAL A 425 18.55 68.32 -13.14
N PRO A 426 18.90 68.78 -14.39
CA PRO A 426 18.52 68.43 -15.79
C PRO A 426 19.72 68.21 -16.78
N PHE A 427 19.47 67.73 -18.01
CA PHE A 427 19.61 68.53 -19.25
C PHE A 427 19.31 67.70 -20.53
N ALA A 428 18.44 68.26 -21.36
CA ALA A 428 18.16 67.83 -22.72
C ALA A 428 18.93 68.68 -23.73
N ALA A 429 19.18 68.11 -24.91
CA ALA A 429 19.39 68.71 -26.24
C ALA A 429 20.70 68.26 -26.91
N VAL A 430 20.59 67.62 -28.08
CA VAL A 430 21.07 68.14 -29.37
C VAL A 430 20.43 67.30 -30.49
N LEU A 431 20.03 68.04 -31.51
CA LEU A 431 19.25 67.71 -32.70
C LEU A 431 20.11 67.18 -33.87
N LEU A 432 19.43 66.53 -34.82
CA LEU A 432 19.55 66.66 -36.30
C LEU A 432 20.59 65.87 -37.13
N CYS A 433 20.10 65.43 -38.30
CA CYS A 433 20.79 65.04 -39.56
C CYS A 433 21.45 63.63 -39.54
N VAL A 434 21.25 62.66 -40.45
CA VAL A 434 20.98 62.52 -41.90
C VAL A 434 20.46 61.07 -42.07
N GLY A 435 19.47 60.65 -42.87
CA GLY A 435 19.21 60.91 -44.27
C GLY A 435 19.66 59.74 -45.18
N ARG A 436 18.72 58.82 -45.48
CA ARG A 436 18.52 58.06 -46.74
C ARG A 436 19.47 56.92 -47.18
N ARG A 437 18.80 55.75 -47.35
CA ARG A 437 18.72 54.82 -48.52
C ARG A 437 20.01 54.25 -49.14
N TRP A 438 19.98 52.97 -49.51
CA TRP A 438 19.98 52.49 -50.92
C TRP A 438 19.68 50.98 -50.98
N SER A 439 19.18 50.55 -52.13
CA SER A 439 18.56 49.27 -52.46
C SER A 439 19.20 48.64 -53.70
N THR A 440 18.87 47.36 -53.99
CA THR A 440 19.02 46.60 -55.26
C THR A 440 20.42 46.01 -55.55
N LEU A 441 20.68 44.85 -56.16
CA LEU A 441 20.03 43.92 -57.13
C LEU A 441 20.54 42.48 -56.84
N PHE A 442 19.85 41.37 -57.17
CA PHE A 442 19.92 40.59 -58.43
C PHE A 442 18.82 39.48 -58.38
N ARG A 443 17.84 39.37 -59.30
CA ARG A 443 17.81 38.62 -60.59
C ARG A 443 18.51 37.24 -60.51
N ARG A 444 17.98 36.06 -60.90
CA ARG A 444 16.95 35.64 -61.88
C ARG A 444 16.64 34.13 -61.68
N ARG A 445 15.41 33.67 -62.00
CA ARG A 445 15.05 32.26 -62.35
C ARG A 445 15.67 31.85 -63.71
N PRO A 446 15.70 30.55 -64.11
CA PRO A 446 14.57 29.94 -64.83
C PRO A 446 14.33 28.41 -64.59
N ARG A 447 13.06 28.00 -64.84
CA ARG A 447 12.50 26.79 -65.56
C ARG A 447 13.33 25.49 -65.54
N GLY A 448 12.81 24.30 -65.34
CA GLY A 448 11.50 23.69 -65.64
C GLY A 448 11.75 22.28 -66.21
N ILE A 449 10.66 21.51 -66.42
CA ILE A 449 10.52 20.25 -67.20
C ILE A 449 10.27 18.97 -66.38
N ALA A 450 9.23 18.29 -66.84
CA ALA A 450 8.58 17.08 -66.37
C ALA A 450 9.14 15.81 -67.04
N LEU A 451 8.57 14.66 -66.63
CA LEU A 451 8.39 13.35 -67.31
C LEU A 451 8.63 12.25 -66.26
N GLY A 452 7.63 11.44 -65.90
CA GLY A 452 7.25 10.18 -66.58
C GLY A 452 8.04 9.03 -65.92
N GLY A 453 7.53 7.86 -65.55
CA GLY A 453 6.29 7.13 -65.75
C GLY A 453 6.58 5.65 -65.40
N ARG A 454 5.52 4.85 -65.15
CA ARG A 454 5.42 3.36 -65.21
C ARG A 454 6.32 2.51 -64.28
N ALA A 455 5.78 1.64 -63.42
CA ALA A 455 5.04 0.37 -63.63
C ALA A 455 5.96 -0.87 -63.81
N GLY A 456 5.58 -1.98 -63.15
CA GLY A 456 6.11 -3.35 -63.27
C GLY A 456 6.79 -3.81 -61.98
N SER A 457 6.25 -4.72 -61.15
CA SER A 457 5.82 -6.12 -61.32
C SER A 457 6.97 -7.12 -61.51
N GLU A 458 6.83 -8.25 -60.80
CA GLU A 458 7.52 -9.54 -60.95
C GLU A 458 8.95 -9.66 -60.42
N ASP A 459 9.44 -10.79 -59.88
CA ASP A 459 8.90 -12.02 -59.28
C ASP A 459 10.16 -12.83 -58.86
N ILE A 460 9.99 -14.04 -58.30
CA ILE A 460 11.02 -15.10 -58.11
C ILE A 460 11.93 -14.93 -56.86
N GLY A 461 12.12 -15.89 -55.96
CA GLY A 461 11.65 -17.28 -55.87
C GLY A 461 12.52 -18.09 -54.88
N LEU A 462 11.85 -18.99 -54.16
CA LEU A 462 12.27 -20.29 -53.59
C LEU A 462 13.60 -20.49 -52.84
N VAL A 463 13.51 -21.22 -51.72
CA VAL A 463 14.06 -22.57 -51.38
C VAL A 463 13.85 -22.73 -49.86
N ASP A 464 12.88 -23.48 -49.34
CA ASP A 464 12.65 -24.95 -49.29
C ASP A 464 13.44 -25.71 -48.19
N ARG A 465 12.65 -26.42 -47.35
CA ARG A 465 12.90 -27.62 -46.51
C ARG A 465 12.24 -27.50 -45.12
N ALA A 466 11.07 -28.10 -44.88
CA ALA A 466 10.76 -29.53 -44.73
C ALA A 466 11.23 -30.12 -43.38
N LEU A 467 10.26 -30.62 -42.58
CA LEU A 467 10.14 -32.02 -42.15
C LEU A 467 8.97 -32.16 -41.17
N GLY A 468 8.01 -33.02 -41.51
CA GLY A 468 7.00 -33.52 -40.58
C GLY A 468 7.44 -34.83 -39.93
N PHE A 469 6.83 -35.18 -38.80
CA PHE A 469 6.68 -36.56 -38.35
C PHE A 469 5.41 -36.73 -37.52
N ARG A 470 4.78 -37.89 -37.71
CA ARG A 470 3.52 -38.37 -37.16
C ARG A 470 3.80 -39.39 -36.04
N ASP A 471 2.87 -39.46 -35.08
CA ASP A 471 2.37 -40.66 -34.38
C ASP A 471 3.12 -41.18 -33.10
N PRO A 472 2.56 -42.14 -32.30
CA PRO A 472 1.48 -42.04 -31.29
C PRO A 472 1.90 -42.55 -29.89
N ARG A 473 1.05 -42.31 -28.87
CA ARG A 473 0.50 -43.38 -27.98
C ARG A 473 -0.40 -42.84 -26.86
N ALA A 474 -1.67 -43.24 -26.90
CA ALA A 474 -2.58 -43.28 -25.77
C ALA A 474 -2.65 -44.71 -25.20
N LYS A 475 -2.55 -44.82 -23.87
CA LYS A 475 -3.06 -45.91 -23.00
C LYS A 475 -3.38 -45.19 -21.69
N GLY A 476 -4.55 -45.23 -21.06
CA GLY A 476 -5.58 -46.25 -20.99
C GLY A 476 -5.79 -46.55 -19.50
N PHE A 477 -6.80 -45.98 -18.86
CA PHE A 477 -7.27 -46.41 -17.54
C PHE A 477 -8.80 -46.34 -17.46
N ARG A 478 -9.39 -47.45 -16.99
CA ARG A 478 -10.83 -47.67 -16.82
C ARG A 478 -11.33 -47.10 -15.48
N PRO A 479 -12.57 -46.61 -15.38
CA PRO A 479 -13.18 -46.24 -14.11
C PRO A 479 -13.88 -47.43 -13.42
N VAL A 480 -13.85 -47.44 -12.08
CA VAL A 480 -14.62 -48.35 -11.22
C VAL A 480 -15.87 -47.60 -10.70
N ARG A 481 -17.00 -48.31 -10.63
CA ARG A 481 -18.33 -47.85 -10.20
C ARG A 481 -18.49 -47.77 -8.68
N GLY A 482 -19.41 -46.89 -8.24
CA GLY A 482 -20.09 -46.85 -6.92
C GLY A 482 -19.79 -45.54 -6.19
N SER A 483 -20.72 -44.71 -5.75
CA SER A 483 -22.12 -44.92 -5.35
C SER A 483 -22.90 -43.59 -5.46
N GLU A 484 -24.22 -43.72 -5.61
CA GLU A 484 -25.20 -42.67 -5.83
C GLU A 484 -25.38 -41.73 -4.62
N TRP A 485 -25.43 -40.42 -4.88
CA TRP A 485 -26.19 -39.47 -4.08
C TRP A 485 -26.92 -38.52 -5.03
N SER A 486 -28.25 -38.59 -5.00
CA SER A 486 -29.16 -37.77 -5.78
C SER A 486 -29.40 -36.43 -5.08
N LEU A 487 -28.99 -35.33 -5.73
CA LEU A 487 -29.44 -33.99 -5.37
C LEU A 487 -30.17 -33.39 -6.58
N GLN A 488 -31.48 -33.19 -6.44
CA GLN A 488 -32.30 -32.52 -7.45
C GLN A 488 -32.00 -31.02 -7.46
N ILE A 489 -31.52 -30.51 -8.60
CA ILE A 489 -31.50 -29.07 -8.92
C ILE A 489 -32.29 -28.88 -10.22
N PRO A 490 -33.27 -27.95 -10.27
CA PRO A 490 -34.06 -27.74 -11.48
C PRO A 490 -33.23 -27.06 -12.58
N LYS A 491 -33.24 -27.66 -13.76
CA LYS A 491 -32.70 -27.10 -15.00
C LYS A 491 -33.48 -25.85 -15.42
N ARG A 492 -32.78 -24.74 -15.63
CA ARG A 492 -33.13 -23.78 -16.69
C ARG A 492 -31.90 -23.54 -17.56
N THR A 493 -31.95 -24.15 -18.74
CA THR A 493 -31.10 -23.89 -19.88
C THR A 493 -31.47 -22.56 -20.52
N ALA A 494 -30.49 -21.68 -20.71
CA ALA A 494 -30.48 -20.71 -21.80
C ALA A 494 -29.06 -20.66 -22.36
N SER A 495 -28.95 -21.07 -23.61
CA SER A 495 -27.77 -21.09 -24.46
C SER A 495 -27.27 -19.69 -24.79
N LEU A 496 -25.95 -19.49 -24.77
CA LEU A 496 -25.27 -18.41 -25.50
C LEU A 496 -23.95 -18.99 -26.04
N GLU A 497 -24.00 -19.47 -27.29
CA GLU A 497 -22.83 -19.57 -28.16
C GLU A 497 -22.74 -18.28 -28.99
N GLU A 498 -21.49 -17.89 -29.29
CA GLU A 498 -21.02 -16.87 -30.25
C GLU A 498 -21.28 -15.40 -29.92
N VAL A 499 -20.23 -14.68 -29.51
CA VAL A 499 -19.33 -13.90 -30.40
C VAL A 499 -18.04 -13.60 -29.63
N VAL A 500 -16.92 -14.19 -30.04
CA VAL A 500 -15.57 -13.76 -29.63
C VAL A 500 -14.89 -13.20 -30.87
N THR A 501 -14.62 -11.90 -30.87
CA THR A 501 -13.59 -11.28 -31.71
C THR A 501 -12.71 -10.39 -30.83
N PRO A 502 -11.37 -10.44 -30.98
CA PRO A 502 -10.45 -9.66 -30.17
C PRO A 502 -10.36 -8.22 -30.72
N LEU A 503 -10.50 -7.22 -29.86
CA LEU A 503 -10.22 -5.82 -30.19
C LEU A 503 -9.03 -5.35 -29.35
N GLU A 504 -7.97 -4.98 -30.06
CA GLU A 504 -6.81 -4.24 -29.54
C GLU A 504 -7.18 -2.76 -29.25
N PRO A 505 -6.38 -2.07 -28.41
CA PRO A 505 -6.76 -0.83 -27.76
C PRO A 505 -6.40 0.37 -28.63
N ASP A 506 -7.36 1.28 -28.82
CA ASP A 506 -7.15 2.74 -28.95
C ASP A 506 -8.46 3.41 -29.38
N ARG A 507 -9.00 4.26 -28.49
CA ARG A 507 -9.60 5.58 -28.77
C ARG A 507 -10.62 5.99 -27.71
N GLU A 508 -10.39 7.18 -27.18
CA GLU A 508 -11.30 7.99 -26.38
C GLU A 508 -12.52 8.50 -27.18
N GLU A 509 -13.49 8.99 -26.41
CA GLU A 509 -14.69 9.79 -26.77
C GLU A 509 -15.95 9.03 -27.23
N ILE A 510 -16.98 9.05 -26.37
CA ILE A 510 -18.18 9.91 -26.52
C ILE A 510 -19.16 9.56 -25.39
N TYR A 511 -19.32 10.48 -24.43
CA TYR A 511 -20.47 10.51 -23.53
C TYR A 511 -21.69 11.04 -24.29
N ARG A 512 -22.75 10.22 -24.42
CA ARG A 512 -24.12 10.69 -24.63
C ARG A 512 -25.06 9.95 -23.68
N THR A 513 -25.67 10.70 -22.78
CA THR A 513 -26.74 10.29 -21.87
C THR A 513 -28.01 9.88 -22.63
N PRO A 514 -28.72 8.83 -22.19
CA PRO A 514 -30.15 8.73 -22.41
C PRO A 514 -30.94 9.14 -21.16
N ARG A 515 -32.12 9.69 -21.45
CA ARG A 515 -33.09 10.34 -20.56
C ARG A 515 -33.65 9.44 -19.46
N THR A 516 -34.06 10.11 -18.38
CA THR A 516 -34.87 9.68 -17.24
C THR A 516 -36.13 8.88 -17.59
N PRO A 517 -36.59 8.02 -16.65
CA PRO A 517 -38.01 7.95 -16.35
C PRO A 517 -38.34 8.17 -14.84
N ALA A 518 -39.25 9.11 -14.64
CA ALA A 518 -40.30 9.26 -13.63
C ALA A 518 -40.19 8.54 -12.25
N SER A 519 -39.96 9.37 -11.22
CA SER A 519 -40.76 9.54 -10.00
C SER A 519 -41.81 8.47 -9.65
N LEU A 520 -41.57 7.71 -8.59
CA LEU A 520 -42.61 7.17 -7.71
C LEU A 520 -42.30 7.61 -6.27
N ALA A 521 -43.21 8.41 -5.70
CA ALA A 521 -43.13 8.91 -4.34
C ALA A 521 -43.49 7.82 -3.30
N PRO A 522 -42.87 7.78 -2.11
CA PRO A 522 -43.27 6.90 -1.02
C PRO A 522 -44.45 7.49 -0.23
N PRO A 523 -45.34 6.67 0.35
CA PRO A 523 -46.43 7.15 1.20
C PRO A 523 -45.93 7.59 2.58
N ALA A 524 -46.56 8.65 3.10
CA ALA A 524 -46.29 9.28 4.39
C ALA A 524 -46.68 8.39 5.60
N PRO A 525 -46.06 8.59 6.78
CA PRO A 525 -46.28 7.76 7.97
C PRO A 525 -47.54 8.16 8.75
N ALA A 526 -48.23 7.15 9.29
CA ALA A 526 -49.35 7.31 10.21
C ALA A 526 -48.86 7.65 11.64
N ALA A 527 -49.47 8.68 12.23
CA ALA A 527 -49.28 9.09 13.61
C ALA A 527 -50.09 8.21 14.58
N ALA A 528 -49.52 7.91 15.75
CA ALA A 528 -50.27 7.42 16.90
C ALA A 528 -49.66 7.90 18.24
N ALA A 529 -50.44 8.80 18.87
CA ALA A 529 -50.72 8.96 20.30
C ALA A 529 -49.59 9.02 21.35
N ALA A 530 -49.51 10.22 21.95
CA ALA A 530 -48.90 10.50 23.24
C ALA A 530 -49.77 9.99 24.41
N ALA A 531 -49.12 9.52 25.48
CA ALA A 531 -49.69 9.41 26.82
C ALA A 531 -48.66 9.90 27.85
N ALA A 532 -49.12 10.68 28.82
CA ALA A 532 -48.32 11.46 29.76
C ALA A 532 -48.28 10.85 31.18
N GLY A 533 -47.09 10.90 31.78
CA GLY A 533 -46.81 11.06 33.23
C GLY A 533 -46.83 9.82 34.15
N PRO A 534 -46.23 9.88 35.36
CA PRO A 534 -45.59 11.02 36.02
C PRO A 534 -44.13 10.79 36.50
N ALA A 535 -43.55 11.89 36.97
CA ALA A 535 -42.18 12.08 37.45
C ALA A 535 -41.86 11.44 38.82
N ALA A 536 -40.60 11.05 39.01
CA ALA A 536 -39.94 10.99 40.32
C ALA A 536 -38.40 11.01 40.20
N GLY A 537 -37.76 11.90 40.97
CA GLY A 537 -36.45 11.63 41.59
C GLY A 537 -35.17 12.02 40.83
N ARG A 538 -34.71 13.27 40.99
CA ARG A 538 -33.29 13.64 40.85
C ARG A 538 -32.47 13.07 42.02
N PRO A 539 -31.22 12.65 41.78
CA PRO A 539 -30.12 12.91 42.72
C PRO A 539 -29.05 13.82 42.10
N GLN A 540 -28.48 14.66 42.96
CA GLN A 540 -27.46 15.67 42.69
C GLN A 540 -26.07 15.08 42.35
N PRO A 541 -25.17 15.87 41.72
CA PRO A 541 -23.91 15.36 41.17
C PRO A 541 -22.83 15.14 42.24
N LEU A 542 -22.14 14.00 42.13
CA LEU A 542 -20.94 13.70 42.89
C LEU A 542 -19.76 14.57 42.43
N SER A 543 -19.09 15.15 43.41
CA SER A 543 -17.93 16.02 43.36
C SER A 543 -16.71 15.39 42.70
N GLN A 544 -16.06 16.14 41.81
CA GLN A 544 -14.73 15.85 41.27
C GLN A 544 -13.63 16.04 42.34
N PRO A 545 -12.58 15.21 42.37
CA PRO A 545 -11.36 15.52 43.11
C PRO A 545 -10.43 16.44 42.30
N ARG A 546 -9.95 17.53 42.93
CA ARG A 546 -8.90 18.43 42.42
C ARG A 546 -7.52 17.75 42.42
N PRO A 547 -6.61 18.11 41.50
CA PRO A 547 -5.23 17.62 41.48
C PRO A 547 -4.33 18.37 42.49
N PRO A 548 -3.24 17.75 42.98
CA PRO A 548 -2.21 18.44 43.75
C PRO A 548 -1.25 19.23 42.83
N PRO A 549 -0.52 20.24 43.38
CA PRO A 549 0.08 21.32 42.60
C PRO A 549 1.45 20.99 42.01
N ALA A 550 1.76 21.66 40.90
CA ALA A 550 3.07 21.72 40.27
C ALA A 550 4.08 22.47 41.14
N ALA A 551 5.25 21.88 41.37
CA ALA A 551 6.43 22.56 41.87
C ALA A 551 7.37 22.89 40.69
N ALA A 552 7.61 24.19 40.50
CA ALA A 552 8.68 24.71 39.69
C ALA A 552 10.00 24.60 40.44
N VAL A 553 11.05 24.08 39.81
CA VAL A 553 12.44 24.35 40.20
C VAL A 553 13.22 24.74 38.96
N ALA A 554 13.91 25.86 39.09
CA ALA A 554 14.63 26.58 38.07
C ALA A 554 15.99 25.96 37.72
N ASN A 555 16.44 26.33 36.53
CA ASN A 555 17.79 26.35 35.99
C ASN A 555 18.96 26.31 36.99
N ALA A 556 19.95 25.48 36.69
CA ALA A 556 21.36 25.84 36.85
C ALA A 556 22.20 25.16 35.76
N ALA A 557 22.74 25.99 34.87
CA ALA A 557 23.81 25.63 33.96
C ALA A 557 25.14 25.59 34.72
N HIS A 558 26.03 24.64 34.38
CA HIS A 558 27.47 24.86 34.47
C HIS A 558 28.22 24.01 33.44
N ALA A 559 29.03 24.71 32.66
CA ALA A 559 30.02 24.18 31.73
C ALA A 559 31.39 24.04 32.42
N ALA A 560 32.15 23.00 32.06
CA ALA A 560 33.62 22.88 32.04
C ALA A 560 33.94 21.56 31.31
N VAL A 561 34.46 21.53 30.07
CA VAL A 561 35.83 21.77 29.58
C VAL A 561 36.90 20.75 30.04
N ALA A 562 37.23 19.87 29.09
CA ALA A 562 38.56 19.38 28.65
C ALA A 562 39.37 18.27 29.37
N SER A 563 40.07 17.55 28.48
CA SER A 563 41.19 16.59 28.61
C SER A 563 40.79 15.14 28.93
N GLY A 564 41.22 14.10 28.21
CA GLY A 564 42.43 13.89 27.42
C GLY A 564 43.19 12.72 28.06
N GLY A 565 43.24 11.55 27.43
CA GLY A 565 44.00 10.41 27.97
C GLY A 565 43.71 9.06 27.33
N ARG A 566 44.58 8.66 26.40
CA ARG A 566 44.73 7.29 25.89
C ARG A 566 45.16 6.37 27.03
N HIS A 567 44.68 5.12 27.05
CA HIS A 567 45.52 3.97 27.39
C HIS A 567 44.95 2.68 26.79
N SER A 568 45.77 2.09 25.93
CA SER A 568 45.74 0.73 25.40
C SER A 568 46.02 -0.28 26.51
N PHE A 569 45.34 -1.44 26.48
CA PHE A 569 45.86 -2.68 27.03
C PHE A 569 45.45 -3.88 26.19
N GLU A 570 46.41 -4.77 26.05
CA GLU A 570 46.50 -5.89 25.12
C GLU A 570 45.61 -7.08 25.48
N ASN A 571 45.36 -7.86 24.42
CA ASN A 571 44.74 -9.18 24.38
C ASN A 571 45.56 -10.22 25.18
N PRO A 572 45.00 -11.41 25.50
CA PRO A 572 45.33 -12.52 24.60
C PRO A 572 44.22 -13.54 24.33
N MET A 573 44.31 -14.09 23.11
CA MET A 573 43.72 -15.34 22.64
C MET A 573 43.79 -16.50 23.65
N ILE A 574 42.86 -17.46 23.57
CA ILE A 574 43.15 -18.90 23.43
C ILE A 574 41.94 -19.70 22.89
N ARG A 575 42.17 -20.25 21.69
CA ARG A 575 41.79 -21.56 21.10
C ARG A 575 40.61 -22.37 21.65
N SER A 576 39.67 -22.65 20.74
CA SER A 576 38.78 -23.82 20.75
C SER A 576 39.54 -25.12 20.47
N ARG A 577 39.32 -26.15 21.29
CA ARG A 577 39.61 -27.55 20.96
C ARG A 577 38.40 -28.43 21.28
N SER A 578 38.13 -29.34 20.35
CA SER A 578 37.23 -30.49 20.44
C SER A 578 37.84 -31.61 21.30
N MET A 579 37.01 -32.34 22.07
CA MET A 579 36.96 -33.82 22.11
C MET A 579 36.00 -34.37 23.21
N THR A 580 35.07 -35.21 22.75
CA THR A 580 34.69 -36.58 23.19
C THR A 580 35.07 -37.13 24.59
N GLU A 581 34.03 -37.63 25.29
CA GLU A 581 33.90 -38.72 26.32
C GLU A 581 34.93 -38.92 27.48
N LEU A 582 34.45 -39.11 28.74
CA LEU A 582 34.17 -40.44 29.38
C LEU A 582 33.79 -40.40 30.90
N ARG A 583 32.67 -41.08 31.25
CA ARG A 583 32.27 -41.94 32.42
C ARG A 583 32.24 -41.48 33.92
N LEU A 584 31.16 -41.89 34.63
CA LEU A 584 31.14 -43.03 35.60
C LEU A 584 29.72 -43.36 36.19
N LEU A 585 29.27 -44.63 35.98
CA LEU A 585 28.56 -45.65 36.82
C LEU A 585 27.46 -45.24 37.84
N ALA A 586 26.35 -45.97 38.10
CA ALA A 586 26.05 -47.42 38.03
C ALA A 586 24.52 -47.75 37.97
N ASP A 587 24.21 -48.89 37.33
CA ASP A 587 23.19 -49.94 37.55
C ASP A 587 21.67 -49.67 37.79
N GLY A 588 20.85 -50.25 36.89
CA GLY A 588 19.39 -50.51 37.05
C GLY A 588 19.10 -51.88 37.69
N PRO A 589 18.06 -52.67 37.31
CA PRO A 589 16.92 -52.41 36.40
C PRO A 589 15.56 -53.00 36.89
N GLU A 590 14.57 -52.99 35.98
CA GLU A 590 13.45 -53.94 35.79
C GLU A 590 12.00 -53.43 35.93
N SER A 591 11.31 -53.43 34.78
CA SER A 591 9.86 -53.65 34.65
C SER A 591 9.58 -55.16 34.51
N PRO A 592 8.33 -55.64 34.67
CA PRO A 592 7.56 -55.94 33.45
C PRO A 592 6.02 -55.77 33.50
N ALA A 593 5.49 -55.75 32.28
CA ALA A 593 4.12 -55.71 31.76
C ALA A 593 2.99 -56.52 32.45
N ARG A 594 1.73 -56.07 32.24
CA ARG A 594 0.59 -56.85 31.66
C ARG A 594 -0.66 -55.97 31.46
N GLY A 595 -1.39 -56.20 30.36
CA GLY A 595 -2.61 -55.48 29.93
C GLY A 595 -3.94 -55.99 30.54
N PRO A 596 -5.04 -56.03 29.78
CA PRO A 596 -6.14 -55.06 29.85
C PRO A 596 -7.42 -55.61 30.50
N THR A 597 -8.33 -54.73 30.93
CA THR A 597 -9.71 -55.11 31.30
C THR A 597 -10.76 -54.19 30.69
N VAL A 598 -11.67 -54.82 29.95
CA VAL A 598 -12.96 -54.32 29.49
C VAL A 598 -13.98 -54.44 30.63
N ARG A 599 -14.80 -53.41 30.88
CA ARG A 599 -16.17 -53.58 31.40
C ARG A 599 -17.13 -52.55 30.79
N LYS A 600 -18.25 -53.07 30.30
CA LYS A 600 -19.50 -52.39 29.89
C LYS A 600 -20.42 -52.13 31.10
N SER A 601 -21.47 -51.36 30.83
CA SER A 601 -22.70 -51.05 31.61
C SER A 601 -22.58 -49.81 32.50
N GLY A 602 -23.55 -48.90 32.57
CA GLY A 602 -24.89 -48.81 31.98
C GLY A 602 -25.54 -47.48 32.41
N SER A 603 -26.45 -47.00 31.57
CA SER A 603 -27.51 -45.99 31.77
C SER A 603 -27.83 -45.51 33.21
N THR A 604 -28.02 -44.19 33.39
CA THR A 604 -29.35 -43.61 33.72
C THR A 604 -29.40 -42.09 33.56
N PHE A 605 -30.52 -41.64 32.99
CA PHE A 605 -31.07 -40.28 32.89
C PHE A 605 -31.28 -39.62 34.27
N PHE A 606 -31.24 -38.28 34.32
CA PHE A 606 -32.33 -37.43 34.85
C PHE A 606 -32.13 -35.95 34.43
N PRO A 607 -33.16 -35.25 33.93
CA PRO A 607 -33.19 -33.80 33.75
C PRO A 607 -33.90 -33.12 34.94
N LEU A 608 -33.53 -31.89 35.30
CA LEU A 608 -34.39 -30.99 36.08
C LEU A 608 -34.17 -29.54 35.61
N ASP A 609 -35.29 -28.99 35.13
CA ASP A 609 -35.78 -27.61 35.05
C ASP A 609 -34.90 -26.45 34.54
#